data_AF-A0A7C6D9X5-F1
#
_entry.id   AF-A0A7C6D9X5-F1
#
_cell.length_a   1.000
_cell.length_b   1.000
_cell.length_c   1.000
_cell.angle_alpha   90.00
_cell.angle_beta   90.00
_cell.angle_gamma   90.00
#
_symmetry.space_group_name_H-M   'P 1'
#
loop_
_entity.id
_entity.type
_entity.pdbx_description
1 polymer ?
#
loop_
_entity_poly.entity_id
_entity_poly.type
_entity_poly.pdbx_seq_one_letter_code
_entity_poly.pdbx_strand_id
1 'polypeptide(L)'
;VVFPITTQDITPYGNGIYHLNSILQPCTVTAAPVVGVAITTETAVPGCATGASHVVDIEQAVRFSIEVAKQFGVGKCKFCDEAEFQRLVELYGPMTVLQTHGSMAEDL
;
A
#
# COMPACT_ATOMS: atom_id res chain seq x y z
N VAL A 1 -14.39 -8.86 -11.17
CA VAL A 1 -13.96 -9.57 -9.92
C VAL A 1 -13.67 -8.50 -8.89
N VAL A 2 -14.10 -8.68 -7.64
CA VAL A 2 -13.75 -7.77 -6.52
C VAL A 2 -12.42 -8.24 -5.94
N PHE A 3 -11.55 -7.32 -5.58
CA PHE A 3 -10.30 -7.60 -4.86
C PHE A 3 -10.51 -7.27 -3.38
N PRO A 4 -11.06 -8.21 -2.57
CA PRO A 4 -11.32 -7.94 -1.17
C PRO A 4 -9.99 -7.87 -0.42
N ILE A 5 -9.75 -6.74 0.24
CA ILE A 5 -8.65 -6.58 1.18
C ILE A 5 -9.18 -6.78 2.60
N THR A 6 -8.34 -7.34 3.44
CA THR A 6 -8.61 -7.60 4.86
C THR A 6 -7.53 -6.95 5.71
N THR A 7 -7.80 -6.72 6.99
CA THR A 7 -6.82 -6.10 7.91
C THR A 7 -5.52 -6.89 7.98
N GLN A 8 -5.56 -8.22 7.86
CA GLN A 8 -4.35 -9.06 7.83
C GLN A 8 -3.43 -8.73 6.65
N ASP A 9 -3.95 -8.33 5.49
CA ASP A 9 -3.13 -8.06 4.29
C ASP A 9 -2.20 -6.85 4.45
N ILE A 10 -2.49 -5.97 5.41
CA ILE A 10 -1.66 -4.82 5.80
C ILE A 10 -0.83 -5.10 7.08
N THR A 11 -0.57 -6.38 7.38
CA THR A 11 0.35 -6.81 8.44
C THR A 11 1.57 -7.56 7.85
N PRO A 12 2.72 -7.66 8.54
CA PRO A 12 3.91 -8.29 7.99
C PRO A 12 3.70 -9.77 7.63
N TYR A 13 4.19 -10.18 6.47
CA TYR A 13 4.15 -11.58 6.01
C TYR A 13 4.76 -12.60 6.97
N GLY A 14 5.74 -12.17 7.79
CA GLY A 14 6.44 -13.05 8.72
C GLY A 14 5.62 -13.47 9.95
N ASN A 15 4.40 -12.95 10.13
CA ASN A 15 3.57 -13.25 11.30
C ASN A 15 2.78 -14.57 11.21
N GLY A 16 2.93 -15.33 10.13
CA GLY A 16 2.36 -16.68 10.00
C GLY A 16 0.86 -16.74 9.70
N ILE A 17 0.22 -15.62 9.36
CA ILE A 17 -1.18 -15.60 8.91
C ILE A 17 -1.28 -15.60 7.37
N TYR A 18 -2.47 -15.89 6.85
CA TYR A 18 -2.71 -15.85 5.42
C TYR A 18 -2.74 -14.40 4.91
N HIS A 19 -2.13 -14.17 3.75
CA HIS A 19 -2.16 -12.89 3.04
C HIS A 19 -2.53 -13.15 1.58
N LEU A 20 -3.34 -12.29 0.99
CA LEU A 20 -3.80 -12.45 -0.39
C LEU A 20 -2.63 -12.34 -1.39
N ASN A 21 -1.84 -11.27 -1.29
CA ASN A 21 -0.61 -11.07 -2.04
C ASN A 21 0.26 -9.96 -1.43
N SER A 22 1.49 -9.79 -1.92
CA SER A 22 2.49 -8.94 -1.28
C SER A 22 2.36 -7.46 -1.68
N ILE A 23 1.33 -7.08 -2.44
CA ILE A 23 1.18 -5.72 -2.97
C ILE A 23 1.00 -4.67 -1.85
N LEU A 24 0.48 -5.10 -0.71
CA LEU A 24 0.24 -4.25 0.46
C LEU A 24 1.41 -4.23 1.44
N GLN A 25 2.38 -5.14 1.33
CA GLN A 25 3.53 -5.23 2.24
C GLN A 25 4.39 -3.96 2.35
N PRO A 26 4.54 -3.09 1.33
CA PRO A 26 5.26 -1.85 1.50
C PRO A 26 4.76 -1.01 2.68
N CYS A 27 3.47 -1.05 3.03
CA CYS A 27 2.93 -0.28 4.17
C CYS A 27 3.38 -0.81 5.54
N THR A 28 3.98 -2.00 5.61
CA THR A 28 4.40 -2.64 6.87
C THR A 28 5.90 -2.52 7.13
N VAL A 29 6.69 -2.08 6.15
CA VAL A 29 8.16 -2.07 6.20
C VAL A 29 8.77 -0.67 6.12
N THR A 30 7.95 0.37 6.04
CA THR A 30 8.39 1.77 6.00
C THR A 30 7.55 2.63 6.95
N ALA A 31 8.19 3.63 7.54
CA ALA A 31 7.52 4.65 8.33
C ALA A 31 6.91 5.76 7.47
N ALA A 32 7.29 5.83 6.18
CA ALA A 32 6.73 6.80 5.25
C ALA A 32 5.32 6.37 4.79
N PRO A 33 4.39 7.32 4.53
CA PRO A 33 3.12 6.99 3.88
C PRO A 33 3.36 6.33 2.51
N VAL A 34 2.56 5.31 2.21
CA VAL A 34 2.65 4.56 0.95
C VAL A 34 1.40 4.81 0.11
N VAL A 35 1.60 5.14 -1.16
CA VAL A 35 0.53 5.25 -2.17
C VAL A 35 0.81 4.25 -3.28
N GLY A 36 -0.10 3.30 -3.47
CA GLY A 36 -0.01 2.31 -4.55
C GLY A 36 -0.62 2.85 -5.85
N VAL A 37 0.07 2.66 -6.97
CA VAL A 37 -0.46 2.93 -8.31
C VAL A 37 -0.88 1.61 -8.94
N ALA A 38 -2.19 1.37 -9.03
CA ALA A 38 -2.72 0.13 -9.59
C ALA A 38 -2.71 0.16 -11.11
N ILE A 39 -2.15 -0.88 -11.73
CA ILE A 39 -2.35 -1.17 -13.15
C ILE A 39 -3.57 -2.07 -13.27
N THR A 40 -4.54 -1.65 -14.06
CA THR A 40 -5.82 -2.35 -14.22
C THR A 40 -6.04 -2.78 -15.67
N THR A 41 -6.96 -3.71 -15.86
CA THR A 41 -7.28 -4.31 -17.15
C THR A 41 -8.76 -4.70 -17.15
N GLU A 42 -9.40 -4.68 -18.31
CA GLU A 42 -10.81 -5.04 -18.46
C GLU A 42 -11.05 -6.54 -18.27
N THR A 43 -10.07 -7.35 -18.62
CA THR A 43 -10.16 -8.82 -18.59
C THR A 43 -9.29 -9.41 -17.49
N ALA A 44 -9.70 -10.54 -16.92
CA ALA A 44 -8.89 -11.23 -15.92
C ALA A 44 -7.52 -11.60 -16.50
N VAL A 45 -6.46 -11.04 -15.91
CA VAL A 45 -5.08 -11.39 -16.24
C VAL A 45 -4.62 -12.48 -15.28
N PRO A 46 -3.98 -13.56 -15.79
CA PRO A 46 -3.44 -14.60 -14.94
C PRO A 46 -2.45 -14.00 -13.92
N GLY A 47 -2.49 -14.49 -12.68
CA GLY A 47 -1.71 -13.91 -11.58
C GLY A 47 -0.19 -14.00 -11.78
N CYS A 48 0.55 -13.48 -10.80
CA CYS A 48 2.01 -13.38 -10.81
C CYS A 48 2.74 -14.70 -11.13
N ALA A 49 2.14 -15.86 -10.83
CA ALA A 49 2.68 -17.18 -11.16
C ALA A 49 2.92 -17.40 -12.67
N THR A 50 2.18 -16.70 -13.53
CA THR A 50 2.33 -16.81 -15.00
C THR A 50 3.34 -15.81 -15.57
N GLY A 51 3.84 -14.87 -14.76
CA GLY A 51 4.72 -13.81 -15.22
C GLY A 51 4.06 -12.84 -16.21
N ALA A 52 2.73 -12.83 -16.32
CA ALA A 52 2.00 -11.89 -17.17
C ALA A 52 2.28 -10.46 -16.70
N SER A 53 3.17 -9.76 -17.41
CA SER A 53 3.56 -8.38 -17.16
C SER A 53 3.60 -7.65 -18.49
N HIS A 54 2.84 -6.56 -18.59
CA HIS A 54 2.83 -5.72 -19.77
C HIS A 54 3.79 -4.54 -19.54
N VAL A 55 4.97 -4.60 -20.18
CA VAL A 55 6.08 -3.66 -19.93
C VAL A 55 5.69 -2.21 -20.18
N VAL A 56 4.82 -1.95 -21.15
CA VAL A 56 4.36 -0.60 -21.48
C VAL A 56 3.55 -0.01 -20.32
N ASP A 57 2.67 -0.79 -19.70
CA ASP A 57 1.84 -0.30 -18.59
C ASP A 57 2.69 -0.02 -17.36
N ILE A 58 3.70 -0.87 -17.12
CA ILE A 58 4.69 -0.67 -16.05
C ILE A 58 5.49 0.61 -16.30
N GLU A 59 5.96 0.81 -17.53
CA GLU A 59 6.72 2.01 -17.91
C GLU A 59 5.91 3.29 -17.72
N GLN A 60 4.63 3.27 -18.09
CA GLN A 60 3.72 4.40 -17.90
C GLN A 60 3.47 4.68 -16.42
N ALA A 61 3.22 3.65 -15.60
CA ALA A 61 3.06 3.80 -14.15
C ALA A 61 4.32 4.38 -13.48
N VAL A 62 5.50 3.97 -13.94
CA VAL A 62 6.79 4.52 -13.47
C VAL A 62 6.92 5.99 -13.84
N ARG A 63 6.65 6.36 -15.11
CA ARG A 63 6.69 7.78 -15.53
C ARG A 63 5.74 8.64 -14.71
N PHE A 64 4.50 8.18 -14.52
CA PHE A 64 3.53 8.84 -13.67
C PHE A 64 4.08 9.04 -12.26
N SER A 65 4.62 7.98 -11.64
CA SER A 65 5.16 8.04 -10.28
C SER A 65 6.32 9.05 -10.16
N ILE A 66 7.20 9.14 -11.17
CA ILE A 66 8.29 10.12 -11.21
C ILE A 66 7.75 11.56 -11.30
N GLU A 67 6.77 11.82 -12.18
CA GLU A 67 6.21 13.17 -12.31
C GLU A 67 5.43 13.59 -11.06
N VAL A 68 4.69 12.66 -10.45
CA VAL A 68 4.04 12.89 -9.16
C VAL A 68 5.08 13.20 -8.08
N ALA A 69 6.18 12.44 -7.99
CA ALA A 69 7.25 12.69 -7.03
C ALA A 69 7.88 14.09 -7.21
N LYS A 70 8.09 14.52 -8.46
CA LYS A 70 8.58 15.88 -8.76
C LYS A 70 7.62 16.95 -8.26
N GLN A 71 6.32 16.83 -8.55
CA GLN A 71 5.31 17.82 -8.13
C GLN A 71 5.09 17.80 -6.62
N PHE A 72 5.08 16.62 -6.00
CA PHE A 72 4.96 16.48 -4.55
C PHE A 72 6.16 17.07 -3.83
N GLY A 73 7.38 16.80 -4.30
CA GLY A 73 8.62 17.34 -3.71
C GLY A 73 8.71 18.87 -3.72
N VAL A 74 8.00 19.55 -4.62
CA VAL A 74 7.91 21.02 -4.67
C VAL A 74 6.61 21.57 -4.07
N GLY A 75 5.82 20.76 -3.37
CA GLY A 75 4.60 21.18 -2.68
C GLY A 75 3.41 21.49 -3.60
N LYS A 76 3.42 21.02 -4.86
CA LYS A 76 2.36 21.26 -5.85
C LYS A 76 1.37 20.10 -6.00
N CYS A 77 1.59 19.00 -5.29
CA CYS A 77 0.73 17.83 -5.28
C CYS A 77 0.48 17.41 -3.83
N LYS A 78 -0.75 16.96 -3.52
CA LYS A 78 -1.12 16.38 -2.23
C LYS A 78 -1.68 14.98 -2.46
N PHE A 79 -1.35 14.03 -1.58
CA PHE A 79 -1.81 12.64 -1.69
C PHE A 79 -3.10 12.36 -0.89
N CYS A 80 -3.38 13.16 0.12
CA CYS A 80 -4.58 13.07 0.94
C CYS A 80 -5.07 14.46 1.31
N ASP A 81 -6.32 14.54 1.76
CA ASP A 81 -6.78 15.68 2.53
C ASP A 81 -6.11 15.65 3.91
N GLU A 82 -5.29 16.66 4.20
CA GLU A 82 -4.52 16.74 5.44
C GLU A 82 -5.42 16.84 6.68
N ALA A 83 -6.56 17.51 6.59
CA ALA A 83 -7.48 17.68 7.71
C ALA A 83 -8.22 16.36 8.01
N GLU A 84 -8.66 15.65 6.97
CA GLU A 84 -9.25 14.32 7.12
C GLU A 84 -8.23 13.31 7.64
N PHE A 85 -7.00 13.30 7.12
CA PHE A 85 -5.95 12.41 7.58
C PHE A 85 -5.61 12.65 9.05
N GLN A 86 -5.45 13.92 9.44
CA GLN A 86 -5.22 14.27 10.84
C GLN A 86 -6.38 13.80 11.73
N ARG A 87 -7.62 13.93 11.26
CA ARG A 87 -8.80 13.45 11.99
C ARG A 87 -8.78 11.93 12.17
N LEU A 88 -8.37 11.17 11.17
CA LEU A 88 -8.21 9.71 11.28
C LEU A 88 -7.17 9.35 12.34
N VAL A 89 -6.03 10.06 12.36
CA VAL A 89 -4.96 9.85 13.35
C VAL A 89 -5.43 10.20 14.77
N GLU A 90 -6.21 11.25 14.95
CA GLU A 90 -6.79 11.59 16.27
C GLU A 90 -7.74 10.52 16.80
N LEU A 91 -8.57 9.95 15.92
CA LEU A 91 -9.59 8.99 16.29
C LEU A 91 -9.04 7.59 16.55
N TYR A 92 -8.06 7.15 15.75
CA TYR A 92 -7.60 5.76 15.70
C TYR A 92 -6.11 5.59 15.95
N GLY A 93 -5.36 6.68 16.10
CA GLY A 93 -3.91 6.67 16.12
C GLY A 93 -3.30 6.39 14.74
N PRO A 94 -1.96 6.28 14.66
CA PRO A 94 -1.25 6.11 13.39
C PRO A 94 -1.30 4.67 12.83
N MET A 95 -2.04 3.75 13.48
CA MET A 95 -2.17 2.34 13.11
C MET A 95 -0.86 1.55 12.97
N THR A 96 0.26 2.07 13.48
CA THR A 96 1.60 1.44 13.40
C THR A 96 1.67 0.08 14.08
N VAL A 97 0.74 -0.24 14.99
CA VAL A 97 0.61 -1.57 15.59
C VAL A 97 0.45 -2.67 14.53
N LEU A 98 -0.20 -2.37 13.40
CA LEU A 98 -0.39 -3.31 12.30
C LEU A 98 0.91 -3.60 11.53
N GLN A 99 1.92 -2.73 11.64
CA GLN A 99 3.23 -2.94 11.02
C GLN A 99 4.12 -3.92 11.83
N THR A 100 3.67 -4.35 13.01
CA THR A 100 4.37 -5.32 13.86
C THR A 100 3.94 -6.74 13.51
N HIS A 101 4.70 -7.75 13.96
CA HIS A 101 4.32 -9.17 13.79
C HIS A 101 3.15 -9.60 14.71
N GLY A 102 2.41 -8.64 15.27
CA GLY A 102 1.55 -8.81 16.43
C GLY A 102 2.34 -8.55 17.70
N SER A 103 1.71 -7.87 18.66
CA SER A 103 2.27 -7.72 20.00
C SER A 103 2.28 -9.08 20.70
N MET A 104 3.46 -9.66 20.92
CA MET A 104 3.66 -10.47 22.12
C MET A 104 3.47 -9.50 23.28
N ALA A 105 2.35 -9.59 23.99
CA ALA A 105 2.06 -8.70 25.10
C ALA A 105 3.13 -8.90 26.19
N GLU A 106 4.11 -8.01 26.23
CA GLU A 106 4.76 -7.61 27.48
C GLU A 106 4.62 -6.09 27.57
N ASP A 107 3.93 -5.69 28.64
CA ASP A 107 3.75 -4.35 29.17
C ASP A 107 2.71 -3.43 28.50
N LEU A 108 1.44 -3.74 28.80
CA LEU A 108 0.40 -2.73 29.08
C LEU A 108 0.40 -2.39 30.58
#